data_AF-A0A7V6YGU3-F1
#
_entry.id   AF-A0A7V6YGU3-F1
#
_cell.length_a   1.000
_cell.length_b   1.000
_cell.length_c   1.000
_cell.angle_alpha   90.00
_cell.angle_beta   90.00
_cell.angle_gamma   90.00
#
_symmetry.space_group_name_H-M   'P 1'
#
loop_
_entity.id
_entity.type
_entity.pdbx_description
1 polymer ?
#
loop_
_entity_poly.entity_id
_entity_poly.type
_entity_poly.pdbx_seq_one_letter_code
_entity_poly.pdbx_strand_id
1 'polypeptide(L)'
;VDENIEDSTHGMSISFEYIAEKNPDYLFVVDRDAVVAGQAAAKDVIENDLVKNTKAYRDGKIIYLDPNYWYLSGGGLVSVSEMIKEVAGIFD
;
A
#
# COMPACT_ATOMS: atom_id res chain seq x y z
N VAL A 1 -14.78 10.95 1.45
CA VAL A 1 -13.94 10.31 2.49
C VAL A 1 -14.88 9.42 3.29
N ASP A 2 -14.47 8.19 3.64
CA ASP A 2 -15.33 7.25 4.40
C ASP A 2 -15.29 7.60 5.90
N GLU A 3 -16.44 7.91 6.49
CA GLU A 3 -16.58 8.35 7.87
C GLU A 3 -16.48 7.19 8.89
N ASN A 4 -16.51 5.94 8.41
CA ASN A 4 -16.40 4.75 9.27
C ASN A 4 -14.95 4.30 9.46
N ILE A 5 -13.98 5.00 8.87
CA ILE A 5 -12.55 4.71 9.08
C ILE A 5 -12.19 5.09 10.52
N GLU A 6 -11.73 4.11 11.28
CA GLU A 6 -11.29 4.30 12.66
C GLU A 6 -9.91 4.99 12.72
N ASP A 7 -9.76 5.92 13.66
CA ASP A 7 -8.46 6.47 14.03
C ASP A 7 -7.72 5.45 14.93
N SER A 8 -6.88 4.63 14.29
CA SER A 8 -6.17 3.52 14.92
C SER A 8 -4.68 3.60 14.62
N THR A 9 -3.86 3.29 15.62
CA THR A 9 -2.40 3.24 15.49
C THR A 9 -1.90 2.10 14.59
N HIS A 10 -2.74 1.10 14.30
CA HIS A 10 -2.41 -0.05 13.44
C HIS A 10 -3.23 -0.06 12.14
N GLY A 11 -4.00 0.99 11.88
CA GLY A 11 -4.96 1.04 10.79
C GLY A 11 -6.23 0.24 11.08
N MET A 12 -7.01 0.01 10.02
CA MET A 12 -8.30 -0.67 10.05
C MET A 12 -8.23 -1.94 9.19
N SER A 13 -8.64 -3.07 9.75
CA SER A 13 -8.79 -4.31 8.99
C SER A 13 -9.92 -4.16 7.96
N ILE A 14 -9.61 -4.39 6.69
CA ILE A 14 -10.55 -4.31 5.57
C ILE A 14 -10.55 -5.61 4.76
N SER A 15 -11.62 -5.84 4.01
CA SER A 15 -11.71 -6.97 3.08
C SER A 15 -11.34 -6.57 1.64
N PHE A 16 -11.18 -7.55 0.76
CA PHE A 16 -10.94 -7.28 -0.67
C PHE A 16 -12.17 -6.66 -1.35
N GLU A 17 -13.37 -7.02 -0.91
CA GLU A 17 -14.63 -6.40 -1.35
C GLU A 17 -14.65 -4.90 -1.04
N TYR A 18 -14.12 -4.48 0.11
CA TYR A 18 -14.00 -3.06 0.43
C TYR A 18 -13.08 -2.33 -0.55
N ILE A 19 -11.93 -2.92 -0.91
CA ILE A 19 -11.02 -2.35 -1.91
C ILE A 19 -11.73 -2.26 -3.28
N ALA A 20 -12.45 -3.31 -3.66
CA ALA A 20 -13.21 -3.35 -4.91
C ALA A 20 -14.37 -2.32 -4.93
N GLU A 21 -15.07 -2.14 -3.81
CA GLU A 21 -16.16 -1.16 -3.65
C GLU A 21 -15.62 0.28 -3.74
N LYS A 22 -14.55 0.58 -3.00
CA LYS A 22 -13.92 1.92 -3.04
C LYS A 22 -13.27 2.21 -4.38
N ASN A 23 -12.79 1.17 -5.07
CA ASN A 23 -12.23 1.24 -6.42
C ASN A 23 -11.24 2.41 -6.62
N PRO A 24 -10.15 2.43 -5.84
CA PRO A 24 -9.26 3.59 -5.80
C PRO A 24 -8.51 3.77 -7.13
N ASP A 25 -8.15 5.01 -7.46
CA ASP A 25 -7.30 5.31 -8.62
C ASP A 25 -5.83 4.91 -8.37
N TYR A 26 -5.37 4.89 -7.11
CA TYR A 26 -4.06 4.44 -6.67
C TYR A 26 -4.18 3.58 -5.41
N LEU A 27 -3.43 2.48 -5.33
CA LEU A 27 -3.34 1.63 -4.14
C LEU A 27 -1.88 1.52 -3.71
N PHE A 28 -1.53 2.14 -2.59
CA PHE A 28 -0.20 2.02 -1.98
C PHE A 28 -0.17 0.85 -1.00
N VAL A 29 0.82 -0.03 -1.14
CA VAL A 29 0.95 -1.25 -0.36
C VAL A 29 2.30 -1.26 0.35
N VAL A 30 2.28 -1.45 1.68
CA VAL A 30 3.46 -1.66 2.50
C VAL A 30 3.44 -3.09 3.02
N ASP A 31 4.35 -3.94 2.53
CA ASP A 31 4.44 -5.35 2.93
C ASP A 31 5.24 -5.49 4.24
N ARG A 32 4.53 -5.59 5.36
CA ARG A 32 5.14 -5.80 6.68
C ARG A 32 5.87 -7.14 6.76
N ASP A 33 5.35 -8.20 6.14
CA ASP A 33 5.91 -9.55 6.28
C ASP A 33 7.24 -9.69 5.55
N ALA A 34 7.45 -8.88 4.51
CA ALA A 34 8.75 -8.76 3.83
C ALA A 34 9.90 -8.36 4.78
N VAL A 35 9.62 -7.56 5.83
CA VAL A 35 10.65 -7.08 6.77
C VAL A 35 10.59 -7.72 8.16
N VAL A 36 9.42 -8.21 8.57
CA VAL A 36 9.27 -8.86 9.89
C VAL A 36 9.46 -10.37 9.80
N ALA A 37 8.93 -11.01 8.76
CA ALA A 37 9.02 -12.45 8.55
C ALA A 37 10.07 -12.85 7.49
N GLY A 38 10.60 -11.87 6.74
CA GLY A 38 11.50 -12.11 5.61
C GLY A 38 10.81 -12.78 4.42
N GLN A 39 9.48 -12.74 4.36
CA GLN A 39 8.68 -13.38 3.32
C GLN A 39 7.75 -12.33 2.70
N ALA A 40 8.09 -11.88 1.50
CA ALA A 40 7.21 -11.00 0.74
C ALA A 40 6.02 -11.80 0.19
N ALA A 41 4.81 -11.34 0.46
CA ALA A 41 3.58 -12.02 0.05
C ALA A 41 2.48 -11.04 -0.37
N ALA A 42 2.62 -9.74 -0.10
CA ALA A 42 1.55 -8.77 -0.30
C ALA A 42 1.08 -8.71 -1.76
N LYS A 43 1.97 -8.90 -2.74
CA LYS A 43 1.57 -8.89 -4.15
C LYS A 43 0.59 -10.02 -4.49
N ASP A 44 0.94 -11.23 -4.11
CA ASP A 44 0.11 -12.41 -4.39
C ASP A 44 -1.21 -12.38 -3.62
N VAL A 45 -1.22 -11.80 -2.41
CA VAL A 45 -2.41 -11.64 -1.58
C VAL A 45 -3.35 -10.55 -2.12
N ILE A 46 -2.80 -9.40 -2.53
CA ILE A 46 -3.57 -8.23 -2.96
C ILE A 46 -4.12 -8.43 -4.37
N GLU A 47 -3.36 -8.98 -5.32
CA GLU A 47 -3.76 -9.08 -6.74
C GLU A 47 -4.72 -10.27 -7.03
N ASN A 48 -5.74 -10.44 -6.20
CA ASN A 48 -6.84 -11.38 -6.42
C ASN A 48 -7.89 -10.84 -7.41
N ASP A 49 -8.84 -11.69 -7.80
CA ASP A 49 -9.84 -11.37 -8.84
C ASP A 49 -10.70 -10.13 -8.52
N LEU A 50 -10.98 -9.84 -7.24
CA LEU A 50 -11.74 -8.64 -6.87
C LEU A 50 -10.91 -7.37 -7.11
N VAL A 51 -9.66 -7.37 -6.65
CA VAL A 51 -8.76 -6.21 -6.79
C VAL A 51 -8.35 -6.01 -8.26
N LYS A 52 -8.23 -7.09 -9.04
CA LYS A 52 -7.95 -7.03 -10.48
C LYS A 52 -8.99 -6.26 -11.29
N ASN A 53 -10.21 -6.15 -10.77
CA ASN A 53 -11.28 -5.36 -11.40
C ASN A 53 -11.24 -3.87 -11.04
N THR A 54 -10.35 -3.44 -10.14
CA THR A 54 -10.22 -2.02 -9.74
C THR A 54 -9.52 -1.17 -10.80
N LYS A 55 -9.64 0.15 -10.70
CA LYS A 55 -8.85 1.09 -11.50
C LYS A 55 -7.37 0.98 -11.18
N ALA A 56 -7.01 0.96 -9.90
CA ALA A 56 -5.61 0.84 -9.47
C ALA A 56 -4.89 -0.35 -10.13
N TYR A 57 -5.51 -1.55 -10.18
CA TYR A 57 -4.89 -2.68 -10.88
C TYR A 57 -4.80 -2.46 -12.40
N ARG A 58 -5.93 -2.09 -13.03
CA ARG A 58 -6.03 -1.98 -14.50
C ARG A 58 -5.12 -0.90 -15.08
N ASP A 59 -4.90 0.17 -14.32
CA ASP A 59 -4.08 1.30 -14.72
C ASP A 59 -2.61 1.12 -14.28
N GLY A 60 -2.24 -0.02 -13.68
CA GLY A 60 -0.87 -0.29 -13.20
C GLY A 60 -0.45 0.57 -12.01
N LYS A 61 -1.42 1.01 -11.20
CA LYS A 61 -1.27 1.95 -10.06
C LYS A 61 -1.42 1.26 -8.71
N ILE A 62 -1.10 -0.03 -8.63
CA ILE A 62 -0.79 -0.68 -7.36
C ILE A 62 0.71 -0.50 -7.12
N ILE A 63 1.04 0.28 -6.10
CA ILE A 63 2.39 0.73 -5.80
C ILE A 63 2.87 0.00 -4.55
N TYR A 64 3.85 -0.88 -4.72
CA TYR A 64 4.52 -1.57 -3.62
C TYR A 64 5.70 -0.72 -3.16
N LEU A 65 5.57 -0.14 -1.97
CA LEU A 65 6.55 0.75 -1.35
C LEU A 65 7.61 -0.06 -0.59
N ASP A 66 8.82 0.48 -0.39
CA ASP A 66 9.85 -0.22 0.37
C ASP A 66 9.52 -0.25 1.88
N PRO A 67 9.20 -1.42 2.45
CA PRO A 67 8.83 -1.52 3.86
C PRO A 67 9.99 -1.18 4.82
N ASN A 68 11.25 -1.16 4.38
CA ASN A 68 12.36 -0.69 5.22
C ASN A 68 12.23 0.80 5.56
N TYR A 69 11.81 1.61 4.59
CA TYR A 69 11.60 3.05 4.81
C TYR A 69 10.24 3.32 5.45
N TRP A 70 9.19 2.66 4.95
CA TRP A 70 7.81 2.95 5.31
C TRP A 70 7.31 2.28 6.60
N TYR A 71 7.91 1.14 7.00
CA TYR A 71 7.49 0.40 8.20
C TYR A 71 8.55 0.39 9.31
N LEU A 72 9.82 0.07 9.00
CA LEU A 72 10.85 -0.08 10.04
C LEU A 72 11.51 1.24 10.46
N SER A 73 11.86 2.09 9.49
CA SER A 73 12.67 3.27 9.76
C SER A 73 11.83 4.49 10.09
N GLY A 74 11.15 5.09 9.09
CA GLY A 74 10.36 6.30 9.23
C GLY A 74 11.14 7.55 9.72
N GLY A 75 10.77 8.74 9.24
CA GLY A 75 11.12 10.02 9.88
C GLY A 75 12.59 10.49 9.88
N GLY A 76 13.55 9.67 9.46
CA GLY A 76 14.96 10.06 9.29
C GLY A 76 15.24 10.76 7.96
N LEU A 77 16.34 11.51 7.85
CA LEU A 77 16.69 12.26 6.62
C LEU A 77 16.80 11.37 5.38
N VAL A 78 17.40 10.19 5.52
CA VAL A 78 17.50 9.21 4.44
C VAL A 78 16.12 8.64 4.11
N SER A 79 15.42 8.11 5.10
CA SER A 79 14.12 7.45 4.91
C SER A 79 13.08 8.38 4.31
N VAL A 80 12.97 9.63 4.80
CA VAL A 80 12.06 10.63 4.25
C VAL A 80 12.45 11.01 2.82
N SER A 81 13.75 11.15 2.51
CA SER A 81 14.21 11.40 1.15
C SER A 81 13.83 10.27 0.19
N GLU A 82 14.02 9.00 0.59
CA GLU A 82 13.64 7.85 -0.23
C GLU A 82 12.11 7.71 -0.37
N MET A 83 11.34 7.92 0.70
CA MET A 83 9.87 7.95 0.63
C MET A 83 9.36 9.00 -0.38
N ILE A 84 9.96 10.20 -0.38
CA ILE A 84 9.60 11.26 -1.34
C ILE A 84 9.94 10.82 -2.77
N LYS A 85 11.12 10.22 -2.99
CA LYS A 85 11.51 9.73 -4.32
C LYS A 85 10.56 8.66 -4.84
N GLU A 86 10.17 7.70 -3.99
CA GLU A 86 9.20 6.67 -4.35
C GLU A 86 7.87 7.27 -4.76
N VAL A 87 7.35 8.24 -3.99
CA VAL A 87 6.06 8.87 -4.31
C VAL A 87 6.16 9.74 -5.56
N ALA A 88 7.22 10.55 -5.70
CA ALA A 88 7.41 11.44 -6.83
C ALA A 88 7.54 10.66 -8.15
N GLY A 89 8.33 9.58 -8.16
CA GLY A 89 8.56 8.77 -9.36
C GLY A 89 7.33 8.03 -9.90
N ILE A 90 6.20 8.03 -9.18
CA ILE A 90 4.92 7.48 -9.66
C ILE A 90 4.17 8.48 -10.55
N PHE A 91 4.44 9.78 -10.39
CA PHE A 91 3.73 10.85 -11.08
C PHE A 91 4.53 11.47 -12.24
N ASP A 92 5.76 11.02 -12.44
CA ASP A 92 6.62 11.37 -13.58
C ASP A 92 6.29 10.52 -14.82
#